data_AF-A0A2V4HU27-F1
#
_entry.id   AF-A0A2V4HU27-F1
#
_cell.length_a   1.000
_cell.length_b   1.000
_cell.length_c   1.000
_cell.angle_alpha   90.00
_cell.angle_beta   90.00
_cell.angle_gamma   90.00
#
_symmetry.space_group_name_H-M   'P 1'
#
loop_
_entity.id
_entity.type
_entity.pdbx_description
1 polymer ?
#
loop_
_entity_poly.entity_id
_entity_poly.type
_entity_poly.pdbx_seq_one_letter_code
_entity_poly.pdbx_strand_id
1 'polypeptide(L)'
;MKLPCVMVMLMLAMPTSLLAMPQSSGLALCTRSAMLIACQDGKGSYYSVRSEGSTLFLRGYDFSSQRLWAQTNSRYGTLTFFTGLASDGEAWVGYSRRVGWTTLNRVSSSSGQRFKLHCSLIGGCR
;
A
#
# COMPACT_ATOMS: atom_id res chain seq x y z
N MET A 1 -33.22 -4.47 53.88
CA MET A 1 -32.21 -5.22 53.11
C MET A 1 -32.74 -5.57 51.72
N LYS A 2 -32.65 -4.67 50.73
CA LYS A 2 -32.96 -4.95 49.31
C LYS A 2 -32.17 -3.99 48.40
N LEU A 3 -30.85 -3.90 48.58
CA LEU A 3 -29.96 -3.10 47.72
C LEU A 3 -29.09 -3.88 46.68
N PRO A 4 -28.95 -5.23 46.71
CA PRO A 4 -27.96 -5.86 45.82
C PRO A 4 -28.45 -6.08 44.39
N CYS A 5 -29.77 -6.06 44.13
CA CYS A 5 -30.31 -6.41 42.81
C CYS A 5 -30.29 -5.23 41.81
N VAL A 6 -30.53 -4.01 42.29
CA VAL A 6 -30.56 -2.80 41.44
C VAL A 6 -29.16 -2.42 40.93
N MET A 7 -28.13 -2.66 41.74
CA MET A 7 -26.74 -2.36 41.38
C MET A 7 -26.18 -3.32 40.33
N VAL A 8 -26.64 -4.58 40.33
CA VAL A 8 -26.26 -5.58 39.31
C VAL A 8 -26.89 -5.26 37.95
N MET A 9 -28.14 -4.78 37.93
CA MET A 9 -28.81 -4.38 36.68
C MET A 9 -28.18 -3.15 36.02
N LEU A 10 -27.61 -2.22 36.80
CA LEU A 10 -27.02 -0.99 36.24
C LEU A 10 -25.66 -1.24 35.54
N MET A 11 -24.96 -2.32 35.90
CA MET A 11 -23.68 -2.71 35.28
C MET A 11 -23.85 -3.44 33.94
N LEU A 12 -25.05 -3.96 33.64
CA LEU A 12 -25.36 -4.61 32.35
C LEU A 12 -25.77 -3.63 31.24
N ALA A 13 -25.87 -2.33 31.55
CA ALA A 13 -26.36 -1.31 30.62
C ALA A 13 -25.25 -0.42 30.02
N MET A 14 -23.97 -0.80 30.12
CA MET A 14 -22.91 -0.12 29.37
C MET A 14 -22.88 -0.64 27.94
N PRO A 15 -23.24 0.16 26.92
CA PRO A 15 -23.06 -0.24 25.53
C PRO A 15 -21.56 -0.38 25.30
N THR A 16 -21.11 -1.62 25.10
CA THR A 16 -19.80 -1.88 24.53
C THR A 16 -19.85 -1.37 23.10
N SER A 17 -19.33 -0.17 22.87
CA SER A 17 -19.03 0.31 21.52
C SER A 17 -17.95 -0.61 20.94
N LEU A 18 -18.39 -1.71 20.33
CA LEU A 18 -17.61 -2.50 19.39
C LEU A 18 -17.30 -1.60 18.21
N LEU A 19 -16.23 -0.80 18.34
CA LEU A 19 -15.48 -0.36 17.19
C LEU A 19 -14.90 -1.62 16.57
N ALA A 20 -15.62 -2.20 15.61
CA ALA A 20 -15.11 -3.21 14.71
C ALA A 20 -14.03 -2.58 13.80
N MET A 21 -12.92 -2.19 14.40
CA MET A 21 -11.70 -1.91 13.65
C MET A 21 -11.11 -3.27 13.28
N PRO A 22 -10.92 -3.58 11.99
CA PRO A 22 -10.23 -4.80 11.60
C PRO A 22 -8.86 -4.80 12.29
N GLN A 23 -8.61 -5.79 13.16
CA GLN A 23 -7.32 -5.98 13.79
C GLN A 23 -6.34 -6.45 12.72
N SER A 24 -5.76 -5.48 12.02
CA SER A 24 -4.86 -5.72 10.91
C SER A 24 -3.45 -5.98 11.43
N SER A 25 -3.22 -7.14 12.03
CA SER A 25 -1.90 -7.55 12.54
C SER A 25 -0.85 -7.83 11.43
N GLY A 26 -1.05 -7.28 10.22
CA GLY A 26 -0.15 -7.39 9.09
C GLY A 26 -0.36 -6.35 7.98
N LEU A 27 -1.19 -5.30 8.20
CA LEU A 27 -1.26 -4.19 7.26
C LEU A 27 -0.16 -3.17 7.56
N ALA A 28 0.38 -2.53 6.53
CA ALA A 28 1.35 -1.45 6.71
C ALA A 28 0.71 -0.28 7.46
N LEU A 29 1.41 0.26 8.44
CA LEU A 29 1.04 1.48 9.15
C LEU A 29 1.37 2.66 8.26
N CYS A 30 0.34 3.42 7.87
CA CYS A 30 0.48 4.53 6.93
C CYS A 30 0.05 5.86 7.56
N THR A 31 0.93 6.85 7.47
CA THR A 31 0.63 8.25 7.77
C THR A 31 0.39 9.01 6.47
N ARG A 32 -0.71 9.75 6.39
CA ARG A 32 -1.11 10.50 5.21
C ARG A 32 -1.19 12.00 5.52
N SER A 33 -0.66 12.79 4.59
CA SER A 33 -0.81 14.24 4.49
C SER A 33 -1.42 14.60 3.12
N ALA A 34 -1.46 15.89 2.77
CA ALA A 34 -2.14 16.38 1.57
C ALA A 34 -1.61 15.74 0.29
N MET A 35 -0.29 15.78 0.10
CA MET A 35 0.39 15.25 -1.10
C MET A 35 1.40 14.14 -0.77
N LEU A 36 1.43 13.66 0.47
CA LEU A 36 2.42 12.68 0.92
C LEU A 36 1.71 11.54 1.66
N ILE A 37 2.10 10.31 1.33
CA ILE A 37 1.79 9.11 2.11
C ILE A 37 3.12 8.47 2.48
N ALA A 38 3.28 8.08 3.73
CA ALA A 38 4.42 7.30 4.20
C ALA A 38 3.90 6.06 4.93
N CYS A 39 4.41 4.90 4.58
CA CYS A 39 3.97 3.62 5.09
C CYS A 39 5.16 2.78 5.54
N GLN A 40 4.96 2.00 6.60
CA GLN A 40 5.92 1.04 7.11
C GLN A 40 5.21 -0.29 7.38
N ASP A 41 5.78 -1.39 6.92
CA ASP A 41 5.27 -2.73 7.22
C ASP A 41 5.80 -3.24 8.58
N GLY A 42 5.19 -4.32 9.08
CA GLY A 42 5.62 -4.94 10.35
C GLY A 42 6.96 -5.69 10.29
N LYS A 43 7.58 -5.81 9.10
CA LYS A 43 8.84 -6.54 8.87
C LYS A 43 10.04 -5.61 8.73
N GLY A 44 9.82 -4.30 8.58
CA GLY A 44 10.85 -3.27 8.48
C GLY A 44 10.95 -2.59 7.11
N SER A 45 10.20 -3.03 6.10
CA SER A 45 10.14 -2.32 4.82
C SER A 45 9.32 -1.05 4.98
N TYR A 46 9.72 0.01 4.29
CA TYR A 46 9.00 1.27 4.31
C TYR A 46 9.01 1.93 2.96
N TYR A 47 8.00 2.74 2.68
CA TYR A 47 7.93 3.51 1.46
C TYR A 47 7.20 4.82 1.68
N SER A 48 7.49 5.80 0.83
CA SER A 48 6.81 7.08 0.78
C SER A 48 6.44 7.39 -0.65
N VAL A 49 5.25 7.96 -0.83
CA VAL A 49 4.70 8.41 -2.10
C VAL A 49 4.37 9.89 -1.97
N ARG A 50 4.99 10.71 -2.81
CA ARG A 50 4.60 12.10 -3.01
C ARG A 50 3.85 12.22 -4.34
N SER A 51 2.70 12.88 -4.33
CA SER A 51 1.94 13.20 -5.53
C SER A 51 2.18 14.64 -5.97
N GLU A 52 2.49 14.86 -7.24
CA GLU A 52 2.63 16.18 -7.84
C GLU A 52 2.01 16.18 -9.25
N GLY A 53 0.80 16.75 -9.37
CA GLY A 53 0.04 16.71 -10.62
C GLY A 53 -0.24 15.28 -11.09
N SER A 54 0.20 14.97 -12.31
CA SER A 54 0.10 13.62 -12.91
C SER A 54 1.30 12.72 -12.59
N THR A 55 2.25 13.20 -11.78
CA THR A 55 3.48 12.49 -11.44
C THR A 55 3.44 12.02 -9.99
N LEU A 56 3.86 10.78 -9.75
CA LEU A 56 4.08 10.25 -8.41
C LEU A 56 5.56 9.97 -8.22
N PHE A 57 6.13 10.46 -7.12
CA PHE A 57 7.48 10.17 -6.70
C PHE A 57 7.44 9.18 -5.55
N LEU A 58 8.00 8.00 -5.77
CA LEU A 58 8.06 6.93 -4.80
C LEU A 58 9.50 6.72 -4.39
N ARG A 59 9.70 6.40 -3.11
CA ARG A 59 10.98 5.91 -2.60
C ARG A 59 10.72 5.01 -1.41
N GLY A 60 11.63 4.09 -1.16
CA GLY A 60 11.48 3.18 -0.05
C GLY A 60 12.72 2.34 0.20
N TYR A 61 12.54 1.43 1.13
CA TYR A 61 13.47 0.39 1.49
C TYR A 61 12.72 -0.94 1.52
N ASP A 62 13.31 -1.95 0.89
CA ASP A 62 12.82 -3.31 0.96
C ASP A 62 13.66 -4.12 1.96
N PHE A 63 13.02 -4.63 3.00
CA PHE A 63 13.68 -5.44 4.02
C PHE A 63 14.18 -6.79 3.46
N SER A 64 13.48 -7.38 2.50
CA SER A 64 13.86 -8.71 1.99
C SER A 64 15.14 -8.66 1.15
N SER A 65 15.26 -7.68 0.26
CA SER A 65 16.46 -7.49 -0.55
C SER A 65 17.52 -6.60 0.11
N GLN A 66 17.18 -5.93 1.22
CA GLN A 66 18.03 -4.97 1.92
C GLN A 66 18.43 -3.77 1.02
N ARG A 67 17.53 -3.34 0.13
CA ARG A 67 17.81 -2.30 -0.87
C ARG A 67 16.96 -1.07 -0.65
N LEU A 68 17.59 0.10 -0.79
CA LEU A 68 16.87 1.34 -1.01
C LEU A 68 16.47 1.43 -2.48
N TRP A 69 15.33 2.04 -2.75
CA TRP A 69 14.85 2.24 -4.10
C TRP A 69 14.12 3.57 -4.25
N ALA A 70 14.10 4.07 -5.48
CA ALA A 70 13.30 5.20 -5.90
C ALA A 70 12.63 4.89 -7.23
N GLN A 71 11.42 5.39 -7.42
CA GLN A 71 10.64 5.22 -8.64
C GLN A 71 9.84 6.48 -8.94
N THR A 72 9.80 6.88 -10.22
CA THR A 72 8.96 7.97 -10.69
C THR A 72 7.90 7.40 -11.61
N ASN A 73 6.64 7.77 -11.37
CA ASN A 73 5.51 7.35 -12.21
C ASN A 73 4.88 8.58 -12.87
N SER A 74 4.79 8.58 -14.19
CA SER A 74 4.12 9.64 -14.95
C SER A 74 2.85 9.10 -15.59
N ARG A 75 1.71 9.68 -15.22
CA ARG A 75 0.39 9.25 -15.70
C ARG A 75 -0.08 10.06 -16.91
N TYR A 76 -0.47 9.35 -17.95
CA TYR A 76 -1.06 9.85 -19.18
C TYR A 76 -2.41 9.14 -19.42
N GLY A 77 -3.48 9.71 -18.86
CA GLY A 77 -4.82 9.13 -18.92
C GLY A 77 -4.91 7.77 -18.21
N THR A 78 -5.13 6.71 -19.00
CA THR A 78 -5.19 5.31 -18.52
C THR A 78 -3.84 4.61 -18.52
N LEU A 79 -2.80 5.24 -19.06
CA LEU A 79 -1.45 4.71 -19.14
C LEU A 79 -0.57 5.41 -18.10
N THR A 80 0.25 4.67 -17.38
CA THR A 80 1.24 5.21 -16.45
C THR A 80 2.58 4.60 -16.80
N PHE A 81 3.56 5.42 -17.15
CA PHE A 81 4.93 4.97 -17.30
C PHE A 81 5.64 5.10 -15.97
N PHE A 82 6.53 4.18 -15.67
CA PHE A 82 7.36 4.28 -14.49
C PHE A 82 8.78 3.81 -14.75
N THR A 83 9.71 4.47 -14.08
CA THR A 83 11.13 4.14 -14.07
C THR A 83 11.61 4.16 -12.64
N GLY A 84 12.49 3.23 -12.27
CA GLY A 84 13.05 3.17 -10.95
C GLY A 84 14.47 2.66 -10.92
N LEU A 85 15.10 2.86 -9.77
CA LEU A 85 16.48 2.53 -9.48
C LEU A 85 16.57 2.02 -8.04
N ALA A 86 17.37 0.98 -7.83
CA ALA A 86 17.73 0.46 -6.52
C ALA A 86 19.20 0.79 -6.18
N SER A 87 19.53 0.74 -4.89
CA SER A 87 20.84 1.09 -4.35
C SER A 87 22.00 0.19 -4.82
N ASP A 88 21.69 -0.98 -5.35
CA ASP A 88 22.65 -1.91 -5.94
C ASP A 88 22.91 -1.64 -7.44
N GLY A 89 22.26 -0.62 -8.01
CA GLY A 89 22.38 -0.24 -9.41
C GLY A 89 21.38 -0.93 -10.34
N GLU A 90 20.49 -1.77 -9.81
CA GLU A 90 19.39 -2.32 -10.61
C GLU A 90 18.43 -1.21 -11.02
N ALA A 91 18.15 -1.11 -12.31
CA ALA A 91 17.23 -0.13 -12.87
C ALA A 91 16.09 -0.85 -13.57
N TRP A 92 14.87 -0.36 -13.41
CA TRP A 92 13.71 -0.92 -14.09
C TRP A 92 12.89 0.15 -14.78
N VAL A 93 12.20 -0.30 -15.82
CA VAL A 93 11.24 0.51 -16.57
C VAL A 93 10.02 -0.33 -16.86
N GLY A 94 8.87 0.32 -16.82
CA GLY A 94 7.62 -0.36 -17.12
C GLY A 94 6.50 0.61 -17.42
N TYR A 95 5.34 0.01 -17.65
CA TYR A 95 4.10 0.74 -17.73
C TYR A 95 2.96 -0.04 -17.09
N SER A 96 1.98 0.71 -16.63
CA SER A 96 0.69 0.23 -16.15
C SER A 96 -0.41 0.78 -17.06
N ARG A 97 -1.25 -0.09 -17.62
CA ARG A 97 -2.40 0.30 -18.44
C ARG A 97 -3.67 -0.19 -17.78
N ARG A 98 -4.59 0.73 -17.52
CA ARG A 98 -5.94 0.40 -17.05
C ARG A 98 -6.89 0.19 -18.24
N VAL A 99 -7.58 -0.94 -18.24
CA VAL A 99 -8.63 -1.32 -19.21
C VAL A 99 -9.86 -1.73 -18.41
N GLY A 100 -10.83 -0.81 -18.27
CA GLY A 100 -12.00 -1.03 -17.40
C GLY A 100 -11.60 -1.24 -15.93
N TRP A 101 -11.95 -2.42 -15.40
CA TRP A 101 -11.64 -2.87 -14.03
C TRP A 101 -10.33 -3.65 -13.92
N THR A 102 -9.58 -3.71 -15.01
CA THR A 102 -8.36 -4.49 -15.13
C THR A 102 -7.15 -3.58 -15.30
N THR A 103 -6.07 -3.90 -14.61
CA THR A 103 -4.78 -3.23 -14.71
C THR A 103 -3.74 -4.22 -15.24
N LEU A 104 -3.11 -3.85 -16.34
CA LEU A 104 -2.03 -4.60 -16.99
C LEU A 104 -0.71 -3.89 -16.71
N ASN A 105 0.22 -4.55 -16.04
CA ASN A 105 1.55 -4.03 -15.80
C ASN A 105 2.56 -4.84 -16.57
N ARG A 106 3.55 -4.16 -17.14
CA ARG A 106 4.71 -4.80 -17.76
C ARG A 106 5.96 -4.09 -17.30
N VAL A 107 6.93 -4.86 -16.81
CA VAL A 107 8.18 -4.33 -16.28
C VAL A 107 9.35 -5.12 -16.84
N SER A 108 10.42 -4.39 -17.10
CA SER A 108 11.73 -4.91 -17.48
C SER A 108 12.76 -4.32 -16.55
N SER A 109 13.65 -5.16 -16.03
CA SER A 109 14.80 -4.76 -15.23
C SER A 109 16.11 -4.87 -16.01
N SER A 110 17.11 -4.07 -15.64
CA SER A 110 18.48 -4.15 -16.14
C SER A 110 19.15 -5.48 -15.81
N SER A 111 18.69 -6.18 -14.78
CA SER A 111 19.08 -7.55 -14.43
C SER A 111 18.58 -8.61 -15.43
N GLY A 112 17.82 -8.21 -16.46
CA GLY A 112 17.24 -9.08 -17.48
C GLY A 112 15.88 -9.67 -17.08
N GLN A 113 15.44 -9.46 -15.83
CA GLN A 113 14.13 -9.90 -15.37
C GLN A 113 13.01 -9.15 -16.09
N ARG A 114 11.96 -9.90 -16.46
CA ARG A 114 10.76 -9.35 -17.10
C ARG A 114 9.53 -9.98 -16.48
N PHE A 115 8.62 -9.14 -16.02
CA PHE A 115 7.37 -9.61 -15.43
C PHE A 115 6.17 -8.88 -16.03
N LYS A 116 5.06 -9.62 -16.08
CA LYS A 116 3.75 -9.13 -16.47
C LYS A 116 2.83 -9.42 -15.31
N LEU A 117 2.14 -8.39 -14.83
CA LEU A 117 1.17 -8.53 -13.74
C LEU A 117 -0.20 -8.10 -14.25
N HIS A 118 -1.15 -9.00 -14.18
CA HIS A 118 -2.53 -8.76 -14.56
C HIS A 118 -3.40 -8.75 -13.32
N CYS A 119 -3.84 -7.56 -12.92
CA CYS A 119 -4.71 -7.35 -11.77
C CYS A 119 -6.13 -7.05 -12.24
N SER A 120 -7.09 -7.89 -11.87
CA SER A 120 -8.51 -7.68 -12.14
C SER A 120 -9.31 -7.76 -10.84
N LEU A 121 -10.48 -7.13 -10.81
CA LEU A 121 -11.34 -7.15 -9.63
C LEU A 121 -11.76 -8.59 -9.22
N ILE A 122 -12.09 -9.43 -10.21
CA ILE A 122 -12.62 -10.78 -10.00
C ILE A 122 -11.48 -11.80 -9.85
N GLY A 123 -10.44 -11.69 -10.67
CA GLY A 123 -9.35 -12.67 -10.75
C GLY A 123 -8.13 -12.35 -9.88
N GLY A 124 -8.17 -11.27 -9.10
CA GLY A 124 -7.02 -10.80 -8.34
C GLY A 124 -5.83 -10.40 -9.24
N CYS A 125 -4.64 -10.38 -8.64
CA CYS A 125 -3.38 -10.14 -9.35
C CYS A 125 -2.65 -11.46 -9.60
N ARG A 126 -2.30 -11.71 -10.87
CA ARG A 126 -1.54 -12.87 -11.33
C ARG A 126 -0.42 -12.46 -12.28
#